data_AF-A0A258DVA1-F1
#
_entry.id   AF-A0A258DVA1-F1
#
_cell.length_a   1.000
_cell.length_b   1.000
_cell.length_c   1.000
_cell.angle_alpha   90.00
_cell.angle_beta   90.00
_cell.angle_gamma   90.00
#
_symmetry.space_group_name_H-M   'P 1'
#
loop_
_entity.id
_entity.type
_entity.pdbx_description
1 polymer ?
#
loop_
_entity_poly.entity_id
_entity_poly.type
_entity_poly.pdbx_seq_one_letter_code
_entity_poly.pdbx_strand_id
1 'polypeptide(L)'
;ELLQKNLYQEVLAERIIALNKKMKGDFKLKFKTLYTKLELDKMTLRLLNQKRWDKKTLALVQINEMDLIESLPTVKTLVNHDSFQVRSQAVATLLNLSSIADLSFLRDLEFPLSNWQQMNYLRIIKFVSNQKPVNLEVLFDSPNHTVRLFGFKLVRMLGRFDLLENLSERTSKANDMEKIEILHTYLSMGAHMEVDFINDCIKSSNLEVQLAALQAAASLGDDYSKELIVELLSKEGASIKLKKAGLMALNELDPSQFETYIKANPNPENIALGKHLTDNLLKNV
;
A
#
# COMPACT_ATOMS: atom_id res chain seq x y z
N GLU A 1 12.06 7.60 47.61
CA GLU A 1 10.82 8.40 47.77
C GLU A 1 10.26 8.95 46.46
N LEU A 2 11.02 9.68 45.63
CA LEU A 2 10.49 10.28 44.38
C LEU A 2 10.02 9.26 43.33
N LEU A 3 10.74 8.15 43.15
CA LEU A 3 10.37 7.08 42.20
C LEU A 3 9.04 6.39 42.52
N GLN A 4 8.47 6.58 43.71
CA GLN A 4 7.14 6.07 44.04
C GLN A 4 6.00 7.02 43.62
N LYS A 5 6.32 8.26 43.21
CA LYS A 5 5.32 9.23 42.75
C LYS A 5 5.04 9.02 41.26
N ASN A 6 3.77 8.75 40.91
CA ASN A 6 3.36 8.51 39.52
C ASN A 6 3.77 9.64 38.56
N LEU A 7 3.58 10.91 38.95
CA LEU A 7 3.97 12.06 38.12
C LEU A 7 5.47 12.07 37.82
N TYR A 8 6.29 11.71 38.81
CA TYR A 8 7.74 11.65 38.62
C TYR A 8 8.12 10.54 37.64
N GLN A 9 7.50 9.36 37.75
CA GLN A 9 7.69 8.26 36.80
C GLN A 9 7.27 8.64 35.38
N GLU A 10 6.13 9.30 35.22
CA GLU A 10 5.62 9.76 33.91
C GLU A 10 6.59 10.74 33.26
N VAL A 11 7.02 11.78 33.98
CA VAL A 11 7.98 12.78 33.46
C VAL A 11 9.33 12.13 33.14
N LEU A 12 9.83 11.24 34.01
CA LEU A 12 11.11 10.56 33.78
C LEU A 12 11.06 9.66 32.54
N ALA A 13 9.98 8.89 32.38
CA ALA A 13 9.78 8.07 31.18
C ALA A 13 9.72 8.93 29.91
N GLU A 14 9.01 10.05 29.94
CA GLU A 14 8.96 11.00 28.82
C GLU A 14 10.35 11.52 28.45
N ARG A 15 11.17 11.91 29.45
CA ARG A 15 12.53 12.40 29.21
C ARG A 15 13.45 11.32 28.64
N ILE A 16 13.39 10.10 29.16
CA ILE A 16 14.19 8.97 28.63
C ILE A 16 13.81 8.69 27.17
N ILE A 17 12.52 8.68 26.84
CA ILE A 17 12.05 8.44 25.47
C ILE A 17 12.47 9.58 24.54
N ALA A 18 12.33 10.83 24.96
CA ALA A 18 12.75 11.99 24.18
C ALA A 18 14.25 11.97 23.88
N LEU A 19 15.08 11.48 24.81
CA LEU A 19 16.50 11.26 24.59
C LEU A 19 16.76 10.09 23.65
N ASN A 20 16.08 8.96 23.85
CA ASN A 20 16.24 7.76 23.00
C ASN A 20 15.97 8.05 21.52
N LYS A 21 14.94 8.84 21.21
CA LYS A 21 14.60 9.27 19.84
C LYS A 21 15.71 10.07 19.15
N LYS A 22 16.58 10.74 19.92
CA LYS A 22 17.67 11.59 19.41
C LYS A 22 19.02 10.86 19.36
N MET A 23 19.14 9.70 19.98
CA MET A 23 20.39 8.98 20.14
C MET A 23 20.45 7.76 19.20
N LYS A 24 21.65 7.31 18.84
CA LYS A 24 21.89 6.16 17.97
C LYS A 24 22.86 5.17 18.63
N GLY A 25 22.90 3.94 18.10
CA GLY A 25 23.83 2.90 18.55
C GLY A 25 23.57 2.46 20.00
N ASP A 26 24.64 2.22 20.74
CA ASP A 26 24.64 1.59 22.08
C ASP A 26 23.79 2.32 23.13
N PHE A 27 23.49 3.60 22.91
CA PHE A 27 22.61 4.36 23.80
C PHE A 27 21.21 3.76 23.90
N LYS A 28 20.69 3.14 22.83
CA LYS A 28 19.36 2.48 22.87
C LYS A 28 19.30 1.39 23.93
N LEU A 29 20.29 0.50 23.96
CA LEU A 29 20.36 -0.59 24.93
C LEU A 29 20.54 -0.07 26.36
N LYS A 30 21.33 0.99 26.54
CA LYS A 30 21.53 1.65 27.84
C LYS A 30 20.23 2.27 28.35
N PHE A 31 19.47 2.98 27.49
CA PHE A 31 18.19 3.56 27.87
C PHE A 31 17.16 2.49 28.20
N LYS A 32 17.06 1.41 27.41
CA LYS A 32 16.20 0.27 27.74
C LYS A 32 16.56 -0.32 29.12
N THR A 33 17.85 -0.58 29.37
CA THR A 33 18.33 -1.11 30.65
C THR A 33 17.97 -0.18 31.81
N LEU A 34 18.16 1.13 31.64
CA LEU A 34 17.79 2.12 32.65
C LEU A 34 16.28 2.14 32.88
N TYR A 35 15.48 2.09 31.81
CA TYR A 35 14.03 2.10 31.85
C TYR A 35 13.48 0.93 32.69
N THR A 36 13.99 -0.28 32.44
CA THR A 36 13.62 -1.49 33.20
C THR A 36 14.14 -1.46 34.63
N LYS A 37 15.39 -1.02 34.87
CA LYS A 37 15.94 -0.91 36.24
C LYS A 37 15.17 0.06 37.13
N LEU A 38 14.57 1.09 36.53
CA LEU A 38 13.72 2.05 37.21
C LEU A 38 12.24 1.63 37.27
N GLU A 39 11.93 0.41 36.82
CA GLU A 39 10.58 -0.17 36.77
C GLU A 39 9.57 0.65 35.96
N LEU A 40 10.05 1.43 35.00
CA LEU A 40 9.20 2.26 34.14
C LEU A 40 8.43 1.41 33.13
N ASP A 41 8.96 0.24 32.76
CA ASP A 41 8.27 -0.80 32.00
C ASP A 41 6.99 -1.28 32.71
N LYS A 42 7.04 -1.48 34.03
CA LYS A 42 5.84 -1.81 34.83
C LYS A 42 4.83 -0.67 34.81
N MET A 43 5.29 0.58 34.82
CA MET A 43 4.43 1.75 34.66
C MET A 43 3.78 1.80 33.28
N THR A 44 4.53 1.55 32.21
CA THR A 44 4.02 1.43 30.84
C THR A 44 2.93 0.37 30.73
N LEU A 45 3.13 -0.81 31.32
CA LEU A 45 2.12 -1.88 31.30
C LEU A 45 0.84 -1.47 32.05
N ARG A 46 0.96 -0.75 33.18
CA ARG A 46 -0.20 -0.18 33.88
C ARG A 46 -0.96 0.81 33.00
N LEU A 47 -0.26 1.66 32.25
CA LEU A 47 -0.88 2.59 31.28
C LEU A 47 -1.58 1.85 30.13
N LEU A 48 -0.97 0.79 29.61
CA LEU A 48 -1.54 -0.04 28.53
C LEU A 48 -2.87 -0.68 28.94
N ASN A 49 -3.02 -1.02 30.21
CA ASN A 49 -4.24 -1.63 30.76
C ASN A 49 -5.35 -0.61 31.08
N GLN A 50 -5.09 0.70 31.01
CA GLN A 50 -6.13 1.70 31.24
C GLN A 50 -7.17 1.72 30.12
N LYS A 51 -8.41 2.09 30.45
CA LYS A 51 -9.50 2.25 29.46
C LYS A 51 -9.29 3.46 28.54
N ARG A 52 -8.55 4.46 29.00
CA ARG A 52 -8.28 5.71 28.31
C ARG A 52 -7.39 5.49 27.09
N TRP A 53 -7.91 5.80 25.90
CA TRP A 53 -7.20 5.58 24.63
C TRP A 53 -5.87 6.34 24.56
N ASP A 54 -5.82 7.55 25.12
CA ASP A 54 -4.63 8.40 25.13
C ASP A 54 -3.50 7.79 25.96
N LYS A 55 -3.85 7.18 27.10
CA LYS A 55 -2.91 6.48 27.97
C LYS A 55 -2.44 5.15 27.36
N LYS A 56 -3.31 4.40 26.69
CA LYS A 56 -2.93 3.23 25.89
C LYS A 56 -1.97 3.60 24.76
N THR A 57 -2.27 4.67 24.03
CA THR A 57 -1.45 5.14 22.90
C THR A 57 -0.08 5.57 23.39
N LEU A 58 -0.02 6.31 24.51
CA LEU A 58 1.24 6.64 25.16
C LEU A 58 2.02 5.37 25.49
N ALA A 59 1.40 4.39 26.17
CA ALA A 59 2.06 3.14 26.52
C ALA A 59 2.63 2.40 25.29
N LEU A 60 1.88 2.34 24.19
CA LEU A 60 2.33 1.72 22.95
C LEU A 60 3.54 2.45 22.33
N VAL A 61 3.61 3.79 22.43
CA VAL A 61 4.79 4.56 22.05
C VAL A 61 5.97 4.19 22.95
N GLN A 62 5.77 4.09 24.27
CA GLN A 62 6.84 3.72 25.20
C GLN A 62 7.36 2.30 24.90
N ILE A 63 6.47 1.34 24.66
CA ILE A 63 6.80 -0.04 24.25
C ILE A 63 7.65 -0.04 22.99
N ASN A 64 7.23 0.71 21.96
CA ASN A 64 7.93 0.80 20.69
C ASN A 64 9.32 1.41 20.83
N GLU A 65 9.45 2.50 21.60
CA GLU A 65 10.71 3.24 21.73
C GLU A 65 11.73 2.51 22.61
N MET A 66 11.27 1.76 23.61
CA MET A 66 12.13 1.00 24.53
C MET A 66 12.30 -0.47 24.11
N ASP A 67 11.82 -0.85 22.91
CA ASP A 67 11.89 -2.20 22.38
C ASP A 67 11.37 -3.27 23.37
N LEU A 68 10.22 -3.03 24.03
CA LEU A 68 9.64 -3.94 25.05
C LEU A 68 8.92 -5.12 24.39
N ILE A 69 9.69 -6.02 23.77
CA ILE A 69 9.23 -7.17 22.97
C ILE A 69 8.32 -8.11 23.79
N GLU A 70 8.57 -8.22 25.10
CA GLU A 70 7.75 -8.99 26.04
C GLU A 70 6.29 -8.53 26.10
N SER A 71 6.00 -7.28 25.70
CA SER A 71 4.65 -6.71 25.67
C SER A 71 3.88 -7.05 24.39
N LEU A 72 4.53 -7.62 23.36
CA LEU A 72 3.90 -7.85 22.06
C LEU A 72 2.64 -8.71 22.08
N PRO A 73 2.49 -9.76 22.93
CA PRO A 73 1.23 -10.48 23.04
C PRO A 73 0.05 -9.57 23.40
N THR A 74 0.25 -8.64 24.33
CA THR A 74 -0.77 -7.66 24.73
C THR A 74 -0.96 -6.57 23.67
N VAL A 75 0.11 -6.15 22.97
CA VAL A 75 -0.02 -5.21 21.85
C VAL A 75 -0.86 -5.82 20.73
N LYS A 76 -0.71 -7.12 20.45
CA LYS A 76 -1.48 -7.83 19.42
C LYS A 76 -2.99 -7.79 19.68
N THR A 77 -3.44 -7.79 20.94
CA THR A 77 -4.87 -7.68 21.24
C THR A 77 -5.45 -6.28 20.99
N LEU A 78 -4.62 -5.28 20.68
CA LEU A 78 -5.04 -3.89 20.49
C LEU A 78 -5.12 -3.47 19.02
N VAL A 79 -4.77 -4.35 18.07
CA VAL A 79 -4.77 -4.03 16.63
C VAL A 79 -6.16 -3.77 16.06
N ASN A 80 -7.21 -4.32 16.70
CA ASN A 80 -8.62 -4.06 16.36
C ASN A 80 -9.31 -3.20 17.45
N HIS A 81 -8.56 -2.37 18.18
CA HIS A 81 -9.16 -1.49 19.18
C HIS A 81 -10.00 -0.37 18.53
N ASP A 82 -11.15 -0.03 19.15
CA ASP A 82 -12.12 0.96 18.66
C ASP A 82 -11.52 2.35 18.38
N SER A 83 -10.54 2.77 19.19
CA SER A 83 -9.78 4.01 18.97
C SER A 83 -8.75 3.84 17.85
N PHE A 84 -8.84 4.74 16.85
CA PHE A 84 -7.94 4.81 15.69
C PHE A 84 -6.47 4.94 16.10
N GLN A 85 -6.20 5.77 17.10
CA GLN A 85 -4.87 6.06 17.59
C GLN A 85 -4.25 4.81 18.22
N VAL A 86 -5.02 4.08 19.03
CA VAL A 86 -4.58 2.85 19.68
C VAL A 86 -4.27 1.77 18.64
N ARG A 87 -5.21 1.44 17.74
CA ARG A 87 -4.97 0.41 16.72
C ARG A 87 -3.83 0.76 15.79
N SER A 88 -3.76 2.03 15.35
CA SER A 88 -2.72 2.48 14.42
C SER A 88 -1.33 2.33 15.02
N GLN A 89 -1.19 2.73 16.29
CA GLN A 89 0.07 2.62 17.02
C GLN A 89 0.39 1.15 17.36
N ALA A 90 -0.59 0.33 17.73
CA ALA A 90 -0.37 -1.08 18.03
C ALA A 90 0.19 -1.84 16.83
N VAL A 91 -0.39 -1.64 15.64
CA VAL A 91 0.09 -2.22 14.39
C VAL A 91 1.51 -1.74 14.06
N ALA A 92 1.79 -0.44 14.20
CA ALA A 92 3.14 0.09 13.98
C ALA A 92 4.16 -0.52 14.94
N THR A 93 3.79 -0.67 16.22
CA THR A 93 4.63 -1.30 17.25
C THR A 93 4.91 -2.77 16.92
N LEU A 94 3.90 -3.53 16.47
CA LEU A 94 4.11 -4.91 16.02
C LEU A 94 5.04 -4.97 14.80
N LEU A 95 4.82 -4.13 13.80
CA LEU A 95 5.69 -4.11 12.61
C LEU A 95 7.14 -3.77 12.94
N ASN A 96 7.38 -2.87 13.89
CA ASN A 96 8.74 -2.47 14.28
C ASN A 96 9.45 -3.53 15.13
N LEU A 97 8.74 -4.16 16.07
CA LEU A 97 9.37 -5.00 17.10
C LEU A 97 9.27 -6.50 16.85
N SER A 98 8.39 -6.94 15.94
CA SER A 98 8.25 -8.38 15.68
C SER A 98 9.55 -8.95 15.13
N SER A 99 10.03 -10.01 15.79
CA SER A 99 11.23 -10.72 15.34
C SER A 99 11.00 -11.47 14.04
N ILE A 100 9.74 -11.87 13.81
CA ILE A 100 9.24 -12.59 12.63
C ILE A 100 8.52 -11.58 11.74
N ALA A 101 8.81 -11.63 10.45
CA ALA A 101 8.13 -10.82 9.44
C ALA A 101 6.84 -11.49 8.94
N ASP A 102 6.05 -12.02 9.89
CA ASP A 102 4.72 -12.56 9.65
C ASP A 102 3.70 -11.42 9.76
N LEU A 103 2.99 -11.17 8.66
CA LEU A 103 1.99 -10.11 8.57
C LEU A 103 0.57 -10.62 8.84
N SER A 104 0.40 -11.80 9.44
CA SER A 104 -0.95 -12.35 9.74
C SER A 104 -1.82 -11.39 10.55
N PHE A 105 -1.23 -10.62 11.47
CA PHE A 105 -1.97 -9.65 12.28
C PHE A 105 -2.49 -8.47 11.44
N LEU A 106 -1.84 -8.14 10.31
CA LEU A 106 -2.37 -7.17 9.34
C LEU A 106 -3.52 -7.79 8.54
N ARG A 107 -3.39 -9.07 8.12
CA ARG A 107 -4.46 -9.80 7.44
C ARG A 107 -5.75 -9.79 8.27
N ASP A 108 -5.63 -9.99 9.58
CA ASP A 108 -6.76 -10.13 10.50
C ASP A 108 -7.35 -8.78 10.98
N LEU A 109 -6.96 -7.65 10.37
CA LEU A 109 -7.50 -6.33 10.73
C LEU A 109 -8.98 -6.18 10.31
N GLU A 110 -9.82 -5.84 11.27
CA GLU A 110 -11.25 -5.61 11.07
C GLU A 110 -11.55 -4.24 10.46
N PHE A 111 -10.71 -3.24 10.76
CA PHE A 111 -10.92 -1.85 10.32
C PHE A 111 -10.16 -1.54 9.03
N PRO A 112 -10.74 -0.74 8.11
CA PRO A 112 -10.06 -0.36 6.89
C PRO A 112 -8.78 0.47 7.17
N LEU A 113 -7.75 0.25 6.34
CA LEU A 113 -6.49 0.98 6.38
C LEU A 113 -6.61 2.33 5.70
N SER A 114 -6.40 3.40 6.46
CA SER A 114 -6.23 4.75 5.89
C SER A 114 -4.95 4.86 5.06
N ASN A 115 -4.92 5.81 4.11
CA ASN A 115 -3.72 6.10 3.32
C ASN A 115 -2.51 6.46 4.19
N TRP A 116 -2.74 7.16 5.31
CA TRP A 116 -1.66 7.49 6.26
C TRP A 116 -1.09 6.23 6.94
N GLN A 117 -1.95 5.31 7.37
CA GLN A 117 -1.51 4.02 7.91
C GLN A 117 -0.72 3.22 6.86
N GLN A 118 -1.23 3.11 5.63
CA GLN A 118 -0.53 2.42 4.54
C GLN A 118 0.87 3.02 4.30
N MET A 119 0.98 4.35 4.25
CA MET A 119 2.26 5.05 4.08
C MET A 119 3.23 4.75 5.24
N ASN A 120 2.74 4.80 6.48
CA ASN A 120 3.56 4.52 7.65
C ASN A 120 4.02 3.05 7.68
N TYR A 121 3.10 2.11 7.45
CA TYR A 121 3.39 0.68 7.46
C TYR A 121 4.33 0.29 6.31
N LEU A 122 4.16 0.87 5.12
CA LEU A 122 5.09 0.67 4.00
C LEU A 122 6.52 1.06 4.38
N ARG A 123 6.70 2.22 5.05
CA ARG A 123 8.03 2.66 5.50
C ARG A 123 8.67 1.64 6.44
N ILE A 124 7.90 1.12 7.39
CA ILE A 124 8.37 0.13 8.35
C ILE A 124 8.69 -1.19 7.64
N ILE A 125 7.74 -1.71 6.85
CA ILE A 125 7.89 -2.98 6.13
C ILE A 125 9.08 -2.92 5.18
N LYS A 126 9.26 -1.82 4.44
CA LYS A 126 10.42 -1.65 3.54
C LYS A 126 11.76 -1.67 4.28
N PHE A 127 11.80 -1.11 5.49
CA PHE A 127 13.01 -1.17 6.32
C PHE A 127 13.27 -2.59 6.82
N VAL A 128 12.23 -3.29 7.29
CA VAL A 128 12.32 -4.67 7.81
C VAL A 128 12.64 -5.66 6.70
N SER A 129 12.07 -5.49 5.50
CA SER A 129 12.28 -6.38 4.34
C SER A 129 13.73 -6.43 3.87
N ASN A 130 14.50 -5.36 4.11
CA ASN A 130 15.93 -5.32 3.82
C ASN A 130 16.76 -6.16 4.80
N GLN A 131 16.19 -6.55 5.94
CA GLN A 131 16.87 -7.31 6.98
C GLN A 131 16.41 -8.76 7.03
N LYS A 132 15.13 -9.01 6.70
CA LYS A 132 14.48 -10.32 6.87
C LYS A 132 13.40 -10.52 5.78
N PRO A 133 13.17 -11.77 5.33
CA PRO A 133 12.11 -12.04 4.35
C PRO A 133 10.73 -11.79 4.97
N VAL A 134 9.87 -11.06 4.26
CA VAL A 134 8.49 -10.75 4.69
C VAL A 134 7.49 -11.56 3.88
N ASN A 135 6.59 -12.26 4.58
CA ASN A 135 5.49 -12.97 3.93
C ASN A 135 4.35 -11.98 3.62
N LEU A 136 4.33 -11.47 2.38
CA LEU A 136 3.29 -10.54 1.92
C LEU A 136 2.03 -11.26 1.45
N GLU A 137 2.16 -12.51 0.98
CA GLU A 137 1.06 -13.27 0.38
C GLU A 137 -0.11 -13.40 1.34
N VAL A 138 0.16 -13.55 2.63
CA VAL A 138 -0.86 -13.63 3.69
C VAL A 138 -1.85 -12.46 3.66
N LEU A 139 -1.46 -11.30 3.14
CA LEU A 139 -2.33 -10.12 3.06
C LEU A 139 -3.41 -10.27 1.98
N PHE A 140 -3.20 -11.11 0.97
CA PHE A 140 -4.13 -11.31 -0.14
C PHE A 140 -5.39 -12.05 0.30
N ASP A 141 -5.30 -12.80 1.40
CA ASP A 141 -6.42 -13.58 1.96
C ASP A 141 -7.18 -12.81 3.05
N SER A 142 -6.90 -11.51 3.24
CA SER A 142 -7.61 -10.71 4.24
C SER A 142 -9.08 -10.55 3.87
N PRO A 143 -10.04 -10.67 4.82
CA PRO A 143 -11.42 -10.29 4.58
C PRO A 143 -11.56 -8.77 4.30
N ASN A 144 -10.59 -7.97 4.73
CA ASN A 144 -10.57 -6.53 4.58
C ASN A 144 -9.92 -6.13 3.25
N HIS A 145 -10.73 -5.63 2.31
CA HIS A 145 -10.26 -5.26 0.98
C HIS A 145 -9.15 -4.18 0.99
N THR A 146 -9.13 -3.29 1.98
CA THR A 146 -8.07 -2.27 2.08
C THR A 146 -6.72 -2.86 2.49
N VAL A 147 -6.73 -3.99 3.22
CA VAL A 147 -5.52 -4.76 3.54
C VAL A 147 -5.03 -5.51 2.30
N ARG A 148 -5.93 -6.14 1.54
CA ARG A 148 -5.57 -6.79 0.26
C ARG A 148 -4.96 -5.78 -0.72
N LEU A 149 -5.61 -4.62 -0.90
CA LEU A 149 -5.09 -3.50 -1.69
C LEU A 149 -3.71 -3.05 -1.23
N PHE A 150 -3.49 -2.98 0.09
CA PHE A 150 -2.18 -2.64 0.63
C PHE A 150 -1.15 -3.73 0.33
N GLY A 151 -1.53 -5.01 0.38
CA GLY A 151 -0.71 -6.14 -0.06
C GLY A 151 -0.25 -6.01 -1.51
N PHE A 152 -1.17 -5.71 -2.44
CA PHE A 152 -0.85 -5.53 -3.86
C PHE A 152 0.11 -4.35 -4.08
N LYS A 153 -0.12 -3.23 -3.39
CA LYS A 153 0.83 -2.10 -3.37
C LYS A 153 2.22 -2.52 -2.89
N LEU A 154 2.31 -3.34 -1.85
CA LEU A 154 3.60 -3.80 -1.32
C LEU A 154 4.35 -4.66 -2.34
N VAL A 155 3.67 -5.49 -3.13
CA VAL A 155 4.30 -6.26 -4.23
C VAL A 155 5.05 -5.33 -5.17
N ARG A 156 4.35 -4.31 -5.69
CA ARG A 156 4.94 -3.27 -6.56
C ARG A 156 6.06 -2.49 -5.86
N MET A 157 5.79 -1.96 -4.68
CA MET A 157 6.69 -1.03 -3.99
C MET A 157 7.97 -1.69 -3.45
N LEU A 158 7.95 -3.02 -3.27
CA LEU A 158 9.10 -3.82 -2.83
C LEU A 158 9.69 -4.66 -3.97
N GLY A 159 9.13 -4.60 -5.18
CA GLY A 159 9.64 -5.33 -6.36
C GLY A 159 9.55 -6.85 -6.23
N ARG A 160 8.47 -7.38 -5.67
CA ARG A 160 8.29 -8.82 -5.39
C ARG A 160 7.73 -9.57 -6.60
N PHE A 161 8.55 -9.75 -7.64
CA PHE A 161 8.20 -10.49 -8.86
C PHE A 161 7.75 -11.92 -8.59
N ASP A 162 8.28 -12.54 -7.54
CA ASP A 162 7.93 -13.87 -7.08
C ASP A 162 6.46 -14.01 -6.66
N LEU A 163 5.74 -12.90 -6.46
CA LEU A 163 4.33 -12.89 -6.05
C LEU A 163 3.35 -12.57 -7.19
N LEU A 164 3.82 -12.44 -8.44
CA LEU A 164 2.94 -12.14 -9.57
C LEU A 164 1.95 -13.27 -9.86
N GLU A 165 2.42 -14.53 -9.82
CA GLU A 165 1.56 -15.71 -9.98
C GLU A 165 0.50 -15.76 -8.86
N ASN A 166 0.92 -15.54 -7.62
CA ASN A 166 -0.01 -15.41 -6.51
C ASN A 166 -1.04 -14.31 -6.78
N LEU A 167 -0.62 -13.13 -7.24
CA LEU A 167 -1.56 -12.03 -7.56
C LEU A 167 -2.58 -12.43 -8.63
N SER A 168 -2.13 -13.14 -9.68
CA SER A 168 -2.96 -13.60 -10.80
C SER A 168 -4.11 -14.48 -10.33
N GLU A 169 -3.86 -15.41 -9.40
CA GLU A 169 -4.89 -16.30 -8.84
C GLU A 169 -6.05 -15.54 -8.15
N ARG A 170 -5.82 -14.30 -7.70
CA ARG A 170 -6.81 -13.49 -6.97
C ARG A 170 -7.58 -12.50 -7.87
N THR A 171 -7.17 -12.33 -9.12
CA THR A 171 -7.80 -11.40 -10.09
C THR A 171 -9.28 -11.67 -10.29
N SER A 172 -9.69 -12.94 -10.36
CA SER A 172 -11.07 -13.38 -10.60
C SER A 172 -12.08 -12.89 -9.56
N LYS A 173 -11.62 -12.65 -8.32
CA LYS A 173 -12.45 -12.18 -7.19
C LYS A 173 -12.21 -10.73 -6.83
N ALA A 174 -11.33 -10.04 -7.57
CA ALA A 174 -10.96 -8.66 -7.29
C ALA A 174 -12.15 -7.70 -7.53
N ASN A 175 -12.41 -6.82 -6.57
CA ASN A 175 -13.31 -5.68 -6.79
C ASN A 175 -12.63 -4.61 -7.68
N ASP A 176 -13.38 -3.61 -8.14
CA ASP A 176 -12.87 -2.59 -9.06
C ASP A 176 -11.62 -1.85 -8.55
N MET A 177 -11.56 -1.53 -7.26
CA MET A 177 -10.38 -0.88 -6.67
C MET A 177 -9.17 -1.81 -6.69
N GLU A 178 -9.38 -3.10 -6.42
CA GLU A 178 -8.35 -4.13 -6.47
C GLU A 178 -7.85 -4.35 -7.89
N LYS A 179 -8.76 -4.41 -8.87
CA LYS A 179 -8.39 -4.49 -10.29
C LYS A 179 -7.49 -3.33 -10.70
N ILE A 180 -7.84 -2.11 -10.33
CA ILE A 180 -7.02 -0.91 -10.62
C ILE A 180 -5.62 -1.04 -10.02
N GLU A 181 -5.49 -1.48 -8.76
CA GLU A 181 -4.18 -1.64 -8.14
C GLU A 181 -3.36 -2.79 -8.76
N ILE A 182 -4.03 -3.89 -9.14
CA ILE A 182 -3.39 -5.00 -9.85
C ILE A 182 -2.87 -4.54 -11.22
N LEU A 183 -3.67 -3.79 -12.00
CA LEU A 183 -3.26 -3.23 -13.29
C LEU A 183 -2.04 -2.30 -13.15
N HIS A 184 -2.03 -1.43 -12.14
CA HIS A 184 -0.86 -0.60 -11.83
C HIS A 184 0.37 -1.43 -11.42
N THR A 185 0.15 -2.54 -10.73
CA THR A 185 1.22 -3.46 -10.32
C THR A 185 1.81 -4.16 -11.54
N TYR A 186 0.98 -4.73 -12.40
CA TYR A 186 1.42 -5.37 -13.65
C TYR A 186 2.14 -4.41 -14.57
N LEU A 187 1.60 -3.21 -14.81
CA LEU A 187 2.27 -2.16 -15.59
C LEU A 187 3.65 -1.83 -15.03
N SER A 188 3.74 -1.56 -13.72
CA SER A 188 5.00 -1.19 -13.07
C SER A 188 6.04 -2.31 -13.09
N MET A 189 5.61 -3.56 -13.22
CA MET A 189 6.46 -4.75 -13.17
C MET A 189 6.67 -5.41 -14.53
N GLY A 190 6.08 -4.88 -15.62
CA GLY A 190 6.23 -5.47 -16.95
C GLY A 190 5.64 -6.88 -17.06
N ALA A 191 4.48 -7.13 -16.42
CA ALA A 191 3.88 -8.47 -16.36
C ALA A 191 3.13 -8.83 -17.66
N HIS A 192 3.87 -8.99 -18.77
CA HIS A 192 3.31 -9.29 -20.10
C HIS A 192 2.48 -10.59 -20.15
N MET A 193 2.76 -11.54 -19.26
CA MET A 193 2.02 -12.82 -19.19
C MET A 193 0.57 -12.65 -18.70
N GLU A 194 0.23 -11.50 -18.11
CA GLU A 194 -1.09 -11.22 -17.52
C GLU A 194 -1.98 -10.39 -18.46
N VAL A 195 -1.69 -10.38 -19.76
CA VAL A 195 -2.40 -9.57 -20.76
C VAL A 195 -3.89 -9.92 -20.86
N ASP A 196 -4.27 -11.17 -20.62
CA ASP A 196 -5.67 -11.60 -20.61
C ASP A 196 -6.49 -10.83 -19.57
N PHE A 197 -5.94 -10.63 -18.37
CA PHE A 197 -6.60 -9.86 -17.33
C PHE A 197 -6.72 -8.37 -17.70
N ILE A 198 -5.71 -7.82 -18.38
CA ILE A 198 -5.75 -6.44 -18.90
C ILE A 198 -6.89 -6.33 -19.92
N ASN A 199 -6.97 -7.27 -20.87
CA ASN A 199 -7.98 -7.33 -21.91
C ASN A 199 -9.40 -7.44 -21.32
N ASP A 200 -9.59 -8.26 -20.29
CA ASP A 200 -10.87 -8.34 -19.57
C ASP A 200 -11.24 -7.03 -18.86
N CYS A 201 -10.25 -6.32 -18.31
CA CYS A 201 -10.48 -5.03 -17.66
C CYS A 201 -10.80 -3.89 -18.63
N ILE A 202 -10.33 -3.93 -19.89
CA ILE A 202 -10.74 -2.98 -20.94
C ILE A 202 -12.26 -3.04 -21.17
N LYS A 203 -12.86 -4.24 -21.06
CA LYS A 203 -14.29 -4.49 -21.23
C LYS A 203 -15.12 -4.16 -19.99
N SER A 204 -14.51 -3.73 -18.89
CA SER A 204 -15.20 -3.44 -17.63
C SER A 204 -16.28 -2.37 -17.79
N SER A 205 -17.37 -2.48 -17.02
CA SER A 205 -18.38 -1.43 -16.91
C SER A 205 -17.92 -0.24 -16.07
N ASN A 206 -16.84 -0.39 -15.30
CA ASN A 206 -16.29 0.67 -14.45
C ASN A 206 -15.25 1.49 -15.23
N LEU A 207 -15.53 2.78 -15.39
CA LEU A 207 -14.67 3.72 -16.13
C LEU A 207 -13.23 3.75 -15.60
N GLU A 208 -13.02 3.77 -14.29
CA GLU A 208 -11.67 3.86 -13.72
C GLU A 208 -10.87 2.56 -13.93
N VAL A 209 -11.55 1.41 -13.93
CA VAL A 209 -10.93 0.13 -14.31
C VAL A 209 -10.53 0.15 -15.78
N GLN A 210 -11.40 0.62 -16.67
CA GLN A 210 -11.08 0.72 -18.10
C GLN A 210 -9.88 1.64 -18.34
N LEU A 211 -9.83 2.79 -17.66
CA LEU A 211 -8.72 3.74 -17.81
C LEU A 211 -7.38 3.15 -17.34
N ALA A 212 -7.37 2.46 -16.20
CA ALA A 212 -6.18 1.75 -15.72
C ALA A 212 -5.77 0.62 -16.68
N ALA A 213 -6.75 -0.09 -17.26
CA ALA A 213 -6.50 -1.17 -18.21
C ALA A 213 -5.92 -0.66 -19.53
N LEU A 214 -6.45 0.44 -20.07
CA LEU A 214 -5.90 1.11 -21.26
C LEU A 214 -4.47 1.59 -21.02
N GLN A 215 -4.19 2.14 -19.82
CA GLN A 215 -2.83 2.53 -19.46
C GLN A 215 -1.89 1.32 -19.41
N ALA A 216 -2.32 0.18 -18.87
CA ALA A 216 -1.52 -1.03 -18.85
C ALA A 216 -1.33 -1.63 -20.26
N ALA A 217 -2.40 -1.68 -21.06
CA ALA A 217 -2.39 -2.19 -22.43
C ALA A 217 -1.48 -1.37 -23.36
N ALA A 218 -1.32 -0.07 -23.12
CA ALA A 218 -0.40 0.78 -23.86
C ALA A 218 1.04 0.24 -23.91
N SER A 219 1.48 -0.47 -22.87
CA SER A 219 2.85 -1.02 -22.78
C SER A 219 2.90 -2.55 -22.76
N LEU A 220 1.84 -3.20 -22.28
CA LEU A 220 1.81 -4.65 -22.08
C LEU A 220 0.82 -5.39 -22.99
N GLY A 221 0.03 -4.64 -23.77
CA GLY A 221 -1.03 -5.19 -24.60
C GLY A 221 -0.52 -6.04 -25.76
N ASP A 222 -1.42 -6.82 -26.33
CA ASP A 222 -1.20 -7.70 -27.47
C ASP A 222 -2.08 -7.30 -28.66
N ASP A 223 -2.10 -8.13 -29.72
CA ASP A 223 -2.95 -7.90 -30.88
C ASP A 223 -4.44 -7.85 -30.51
N TYR A 224 -4.86 -8.65 -29.53
CA TYR A 224 -6.23 -8.63 -29.05
C TYR A 224 -6.55 -7.35 -28.27
N SER A 225 -5.61 -6.84 -27.45
CA SER A 225 -5.73 -5.51 -26.83
C SER A 225 -5.99 -4.44 -27.88
N LYS A 226 -5.28 -4.47 -29.02
CA LYS A 226 -5.48 -3.49 -30.10
C LYS A 226 -6.89 -3.54 -30.66
N GLU A 227 -7.40 -4.74 -30.95
CA GLU A 227 -8.78 -4.93 -31.43
C GLU A 227 -9.81 -4.37 -30.44
N LEU A 228 -9.65 -4.67 -29.14
CA LEU A 228 -10.52 -4.15 -28.09
C LEU A 228 -10.48 -2.63 -27.96
N ILE A 229 -9.30 -2.02 -28.10
CA ILE A 229 -9.15 -0.57 -28.05
C ILE A 229 -9.86 0.08 -29.25
N VAL A 230 -9.71 -0.48 -30.46
CA VAL A 230 -10.39 0.03 -31.66
C VAL A 230 -11.91 -0.10 -31.55
N GLU A 231 -12.40 -1.23 -31.02
CA GLU A 231 -13.83 -1.44 -30.74
C GLU A 231 -14.35 -0.38 -29.75
N LEU A 232 -13.63 -0.17 -28.65
CA LEU A 232 -13.98 0.81 -27.62
C LEU A 232 -14.04 2.24 -28.18
N LEU A 233 -13.09 2.61 -29.04
CA LEU A 233 -13.05 3.94 -29.67
C LEU A 233 -14.21 4.15 -30.66
N SER A 234 -14.67 3.07 -31.30
CA SER A 234 -15.78 3.08 -32.26
C SER A 234 -17.15 3.07 -31.59
N LYS A 235 -17.22 2.81 -30.28
CA LYS A 235 -18.47 2.73 -29.52
C LYS A 235 -19.15 4.09 -29.39
N GLU A 236 -20.39 4.18 -29.84
CA GLU A 236 -21.23 5.36 -29.62
C GLU A 236 -21.44 5.61 -28.12
N GLY A 237 -21.37 6.89 -27.71
CA GLY A 237 -21.54 7.29 -26.30
C GLY A 237 -20.31 7.09 -25.39
N ALA A 238 -19.17 6.62 -25.90
CA ALA A 238 -17.94 6.58 -25.14
C ALA A 238 -17.52 8.00 -24.68
N SER A 239 -17.18 8.15 -23.40
CA SER A 239 -16.77 9.44 -22.85
C SER A 239 -15.48 9.96 -23.48
N ILE A 240 -15.31 11.29 -23.54
CA ILE A 240 -14.10 11.94 -24.06
C ILE A 240 -12.84 11.45 -23.31
N LYS A 241 -12.94 11.28 -21.98
CA LYS A 241 -11.85 10.76 -21.14
C LYS A 241 -11.41 9.37 -21.60
N LEU A 242 -12.37 8.50 -21.88
CA LEU A 242 -12.12 7.12 -22.33
C LEU A 242 -11.56 7.08 -23.76
N LYS A 243 -12.11 7.88 -24.67
CA LYS A 243 -11.60 8.00 -26.05
C LYS A 243 -10.16 8.50 -26.09
N LYS A 244 -9.84 9.54 -25.31
CA LYS A 244 -8.48 10.05 -25.17
C LYS A 244 -7.52 8.96 -24.67
N ALA A 245 -7.90 8.24 -23.63
CA ALA A 245 -7.08 7.15 -23.08
C ALA A 245 -6.90 6.01 -24.09
N GLY A 246 -7.95 5.64 -24.83
CA GLY A 246 -7.88 4.63 -25.88
C GLY A 246 -6.96 5.02 -27.03
N LEU A 247 -7.03 6.27 -27.50
CA LEU A 247 -6.13 6.78 -28.54
C LEU A 247 -4.68 6.84 -28.08
N MET A 248 -4.43 7.26 -26.82
CA MET A 248 -3.09 7.21 -26.22
C MET A 248 -2.57 5.78 -26.17
N ALA A 249 -3.36 4.84 -25.66
CA ALA A 249 -2.99 3.44 -25.57
C ALA A 249 -2.71 2.83 -26.95
N LEU A 250 -3.56 3.10 -27.94
CA LEU A 250 -3.38 2.61 -29.31
C LEU A 250 -2.12 3.19 -29.95
N ASN A 251 -1.81 4.47 -29.74
CA ASN A 251 -0.61 5.10 -30.30
C ASN A 251 0.68 4.51 -29.71
N GLU A 252 0.71 4.23 -28.41
CA GLU A 252 1.88 3.61 -27.77
C GLU A 252 2.02 2.12 -28.14
N LEU A 253 0.90 1.40 -28.20
CA LEU A 253 0.88 -0.04 -28.50
C LEU A 253 1.14 -0.33 -30.00
N ASP A 254 0.53 0.44 -30.90
CA ASP A 254 0.68 0.31 -32.36
C ASP A 254 0.42 1.64 -33.08
N PRO A 255 1.47 2.45 -33.30
CA PRO A 255 1.37 3.74 -33.99
C PRO A 255 0.75 3.65 -35.39
N SER A 256 0.96 2.54 -36.10
CA SER A 256 0.45 2.35 -37.47
C SER A 256 -1.07 2.18 -37.46
N GLN A 257 -1.57 1.38 -36.51
CA GLN A 257 -3.01 1.20 -36.31
C GLN A 257 -3.67 2.49 -35.83
N PHE A 258 -3.01 3.25 -34.95
CA PHE A 258 -3.46 4.57 -34.53
C PHE A 258 -3.62 5.54 -35.71
N GLU A 259 -2.60 5.67 -36.56
CA GLU A 259 -2.69 6.53 -37.75
C GLU A 259 -3.83 6.11 -38.67
N THR A 260 -3.99 4.81 -38.87
CA THR A 260 -5.06 4.23 -39.68
C THR A 260 -6.43 4.58 -39.11
N TYR A 261 -6.61 4.46 -37.79
CA TYR A 261 -7.85 4.80 -37.11
C TYR A 261 -8.20 6.29 -37.26
N ILE A 262 -7.23 7.19 -37.07
CA ILE A 262 -7.44 8.64 -37.22
C ILE A 262 -7.83 9.01 -38.65
N LYS A 263 -7.17 8.42 -39.65
CA LYS A 263 -7.49 8.64 -41.08
C LYS A 263 -8.88 8.13 -41.43
N ALA A 264 -9.28 6.98 -40.90
CA ALA A 264 -10.60 6.39 -41.12
C ALA A 264 -11.73 7.14 -40.39
N ASN A 265 -11.44 7.83 -39.27
CA ASN A 265 -12.43 8.51 -38.44
C ASN A 265 -12.09 10.01 -38.22
N PRO A 266 -12.12 10.85 -39.27
CA PRO A 266 -11.63 12.22 -39.24
C PRO A 266 -12.64 13.20 -38.60
N ASN A 267 -13.04 12.97 -37.36
CA ASN A 267 -13.81 13.96 -36.60
C ASN A 267 -12.88 15.00 -35.95
N PRO A 268 -13.35 16.22 -35.64
CA PRO A 268 -12.50 17.29 -35.10
C PRO A 268 -11.76 16.90 -33.82
N GLU A 269 -12.39 16.09 -32.97
CA GLU A 269 -11.84 15.60 -31.70
C GLU A 269 -10.65 14.64 -31.94
N ASN A 270 -10.84 13.62 -32.78
CA ASN A 270 -9.83 12.65 -33.17
C ASN A 270 -8.65 13.33 -33.86
N ILE A 271 -8.90 14.31 -34.73
CA ILE A 271 -7.82 15.06 -35.41
C ILE A 271 -7.04 15.91 -34.41
N ALA A 272 -7.71 16.60 -33.48
CA ALA A 272 -7.06 17.41 -32.46
C ALA A 272 -6.22 16.56 -31.49
N LEU A 273 -6.78 15.47 -30.99
CA LEU A 273 -6.07 14.50 -30.15
C LEU A 273 -4.93 13.84 -30.91
N GLY A 274 -5.17 13.46 -32.17
CA GLY A 274 -4.18 12.88 -33.08
C GLY A 274 -2.94 13.76 -33.18
N LYS A 275 -3.14 15.03 -33.54
CA LYS A 275 -2.07 16.04 -33.61
C LYS A 275 -1.33 16.19 -32.28
N HIS A 276 -2.06 16.33 -31.18
CA HIS A 276 -1.47 16.49 -29.84
C HIS A 276 -0.60 15.29 -29.43
N LEU A 277 -1.01 14.06 -29.73
CA LEU A 277 -0.28 12.85 -29.35
C LEU A 277 0.98 12.62 -30.21
N THR A 278 0.96 13.07 -31.47
CA THR A 278 2.12 13.00 -32.37
C THR A 278 3.09 14.17 -32.22
N ASP A 279 2.74 15.22 -31.48
CA ASP A 279 3.59 16.38 -31.27
C ASP A 279 4.74 16.05 -30.30
N ASN A 280 5.96 15.93 -30.85
CA ASN A 280 7.17 15.59 -30.10
C ASN A 280 7.58 16.65 -29.06
N LEU A 281 6.98 17.85 -29.06
CA LEU A 281 7.28 18.90 -28.07
C LEU A 281 6.62 18.67 -26.70
N LEU A 282 5.67 17.73 -26.59
CA LEU A 282 4.88 17.50 -25.38
C LEU A 282 5.24 16.20 -24.62
N LYS A 283 6.22 15.43 -25.10
CA LYS A 283 6.62 14.15 -24.49
C LYS A 283 7.36 14.26 -23.15
N ASN A 284 7.75 15.47 -22.73
CA ASN A 284 8.57 15.72 -21.52
C ASN A 284 7.99 16.78 -20.56
N VAL A 285 6.66 16.98 -20.52
CA VAL A 285 5.99 17.85 -19.54
C VAL A 285 5.15 17.03 -18.58
#